data_AF-A0A847Y5Q8-F1
#
_entry.id   AF-A0A847Y5Q8-F1
#
_cell.length_a   1.000
_cell.length_b   1.000
_cell.length_c   1.000
_cell.angle_alpha   90.00
_cell.angle_beta   90.00
_cell.angle_gamma   90.00
#
_symmetry.space_group_name_H-M   'P 1'
#
loop_
_entity.id
_entity.type
_entity.pdbx_description
1 polymer ?
#
loop_
_entity_poly.entity_id
_entity_poly.type
_entity_poly.pdbx_seq_one_letter_code
_entity_poly.pdbx_strand_id
1 'polypeptide(L)' 'MIKLYLFSKKIHRVLVMAVVFLGSIMGITGLILKYHLSDYGLIRWLHNQLSLFFGLVFFVMLVTGIVMYIFPLTKRG' A
#
# COMPACT_ATOMS: atom_id res chain seq x y z
N MET A 1 10.32 -21.02 11.18
CA MET A 1 10.66 -20.46 9.84
C MET A 1 9.51 -20.56 8.83
N ILE A 2 8.88 -21.71 8.59
CA ILE A 2 7.69 -21.82 7.68
C ILE A 2 6.50 -20.99 8.19
N LYS A 3 6.31 -20.93 9.52
CA LYS A 3 5.25 -20.13 10.16
C LYS A 3 5.37 -18.63 9.85
N LEU A 4 6.59 -18.08 9.82
CA LEU A 4 6.81 -16.65 9.52
C LEU A 4 6.52 -16.35 8.05
N TYR A 5 6.96 -17.20 7.12
CA TYR A 5 6.64 -17.05 5.70
C TYR A 5 5.13 -17.11 5.44
N LEU A 6 4.42 -18.09 6.02
CA LEU A 6 2.96 -18.21 5.87
C LEU A 6 2.21 -17.03 6.48
N PHE A 7 2.68 -16.53 7.63
CA PHE A 7 2.14 -15.34 8.28
C PHE A 7 2.35 -14.08 7.42
N SER A 8 3.57 -13.83 6.95
CA SER A 8 3.88 -12.73 6.04
C SER A 8 3.06 -12.82 4.76
N LYS A 9 2.85 -14.01 4.19
CA LYS A 9 2.01 -14.22 3.00
C LYS A 9 0.53 -13.90 3.22
N LYS A 10 0.01 -14.13 4.43
CA LYS A 10 -1.37 -13.79 4.78
C LYS A 10 -1.52 -12.27 4.95
N ILE A 11 -0.61 -11.65 5.70
CA ILE A 11 -0.60 -10.19 5.91
C ILE A 11 -0.39 -9.46 4.58
N HIS A 12 0.59 -9.87 3.78
CA HIS A 12 0.88 -9.25 2.49
C HIS A 12 -0.34 -9.22 1.57
N ARG A 13 -1.11 -10.32 1.50
CA ARG A 13 -2.36 -10.36 0.71
C ARG A 13 -3.41 -9.37 1.20
N VAL A 14 -3.57 -9.21 2.50
CA VAL A 14 -4.47 -8.20 3.07
C VAL A 14 -3.99 -6.79 2.75
N LEU A 15 -2.69 -6.55 2.89
CA LEU A 15 -2.08 -5.26 2.59
C LEU A 15 -2.18 -4.90 1.11
N VAL A 16 -2.01 -5.86 0.19
CA VAL A 16 -2.23 -5.65 -1.25
C VAL A 16 -3.65 -5.15 -1.52
N MET A 17 -4.66 -5.79 -0.91
CA MET A 17 -6.05 -5.33 -1.07
C MET A 17 -6.25 -3.91 -0.52
N ALA A 18 -5.65 -3.59 0.63
CA ALA A 18 -5.70 -2.25 1.21
C ALA A 18 -4.99 -1.21 0.33
N VAL A 19 -3.83 -1.53 -0.24
CA VAL A 19 -3.09 -0.67 -1.19
C VAL A 19 -3.92 -0.44 -2.45
N VAL A 20 -4.54 -1.46 -3.02
CA VAL A 20 -5.38 -1.31 -4.23
C VAL A 20 -6.58 -0.40 -3.94
N PHE A 21 -7.25 -0.60 -2.81
CA PHE A 21 -8.39 0.23 -2.41
C PHE A 21 -7.97 1.69 -2.17
N LEU A 22 -6.99 1.92 -1.29
CA LEU A 22 -6.50 3.27 -0.97
C LEU A 22 -5.89 3.95 -2.19
N GLY A 23 -5.12 3.21 -2.98
CA GLY A 23 -4.48 3.67 -4.21
C GLY A 23 -5.49 4.10 -5.28
N SER A 24 -6.64 3.42 -5.36
CA SER A 24 -7.71 3.83 -6.28
C SER A 24 -8.31 5.19 -5.87
N ILE A 25 -8.60 5.38 -4.59
CA ILE A 25 -9.13 6.66 -4.08
C ILE A 25 -8.08 7.78 -4.20
N MET A 26 -6.82 7.47 -3.90
CA MET A 26 -5.69 8.39 -4.06
C MET A 26 -5.46 8.78 -5.52
N GLY A 27 -5.61 7.83 -6.45
CA GLY A 27 -5.54 8.07 -7.89
C GLY A 27 -6.64 9.02 -8.35
N ILE A 28 -7.88 8.77 -7.95
CA ILE A 28 -9.03 9.63 -8.30
C ILE A 28 -8.84 11.05 -7.75
N THR A 29 -8.55 11.17 -6.45
CA THR A 29 -8.34 12.50 -5.82
C THR A 29 -7.13 13.22 -6.41
N GLY A 30 -6.05 12.51 -6.73
CA GLY A 30 -4.88 13.08 -7.39
C GLY A 30 -5.16 13.58 -8.81
N LEU A 31 -5.98 12.86 -9.58
CA LEU A 31 -6.42 13.31 -10.90
C LEU A 31 -7.30 14.56 -10.81
N ILE A 32 -8.23 14.62 -9.86
CA ILE A 32 -9.10 15.79 -9.65
C ILE A 32 -8.26 17.02 -9.29
N LEU A 33 -7.27 16.86 -8.40
CA LEU A 33 -6.34 17.94 -8.03
C LEU A 33 -5.46 18.37 -9.21
N LYS A 34 -4.96 17.42 -10.00
CA LYS A 34 -4.07 17.71 -11.14
C LYS A 34 -4.80 18.47 -12.25
N TYR A 35 -6.02 18.05 -12.59
CA TYR A 35 -6.80 18.60 -13.69
C TYR A 35 -7.78 19.70 -13.29
N HIS A 36 -7.72 20.16 -12.04
CA HIS A 36 -8.47 21.33 -11.61
C HIS A 36 -10.01 21.18 -11.77
N LEU A 37 -10.53 19.98 -11.52
CA LEU A 37 -11.92 19.61 -11.85
C LEU A 37 -12.97 20.06 -10.82
N SER A 38 -12.59 20.54 -9.63
CA SER A 38 -13.54 20.98 -8.58
C SER A 38 -12.89 21.84 -7.49
N ASP A 39 -13.69 22.38 -6.57
CA ASP A 39 -13.23 23.20 -5.44
C ASP A 39 -12.34 22.38 -4.48
N TYR A 40 -11.18 22.94 -4.13
CA TYR A 40 -9.99 22.18 -3.75
C TYR A 40 -9.86 21.89 -2.27
N GLY A 41 -10.58 22.62 -1.40
CA GLY A 41 -10.34 22.57 0.04
C GLY A 41 -10.47 21.16 0.61
N LEU A 42 -11.62 20.53 0.38
CA LEU A 42 -11.91 19.20 0.91
C LEU A 42 -11.11 18.10 0.21
N ILE A 43 -10.99 18.16 -1.12
CA ILE A 43 -10.30 17.13 -1.91
C ILE A 43 -8.80 17.12 -1.60
N ARG A 44 -8.19 18.31 -1.43
CA ARG A 44 -6.78 18.45 -1.05
C ARG A 44 -6.53 17.92 0.36
N TRP A 45 -7.42 18.24 1.31
CA TRP A 45 -7.32 17.70 2.67
C TRP A 45 -7.44 16.17 2.66
N LEU A 46 -8.44 15.63 1.94
CA LEU A 46 -8.66 14.19 1.83
C LEU A 46 -7.46 13.48 1.20
N HIS A 47 -6.95 13.99 0.08
CA HIS A 47 -5.77 13.44 -0.60
C HIS A 47 -4.53 13.42 0.29
N ASN A 48 -4.31 14.49 1.06
CA ASN A 48 -3.16 14.56 1.97
C ASN A 48 -3.27 13.61 3.16
N GLN A 49 -4.46 13.41 3.71
CA GLN A 49 -4.64 12.45 4.80
C GLN A 49 -4.48 11.02 4.28
N LEU A 50 -5.14 10.69 3.16
CA LEU A 50 -5.06 9.35 2.58
C LEU A 50 -3.65 9.01 2.08
N SER A 51 -2.85 9.99 1.63
CA SER A 51 -1.48 9.74 1.18
C SER A 51 -0.58 9.21 2.29
N LEU A 52 -0.76 9.72 3.52
CA LEU A 52 -0.04 9.25 4.70
C LEU A 52 -0.39 7.80 5.04
N PHE A 53 -1.69 7.47 5.09
CA PHE A 53 -2.15 6.10 5.33
C PHE A 53 -1.72 5.15 4.22
N PHE A 54 -1.84 5.58 2.95
CA PHE A 54 -1.37 4.80 1.81
C PHE A 54 0.13 4.53 1.89
N GLY A 55 0.94 5.54 2.18
CA GLY A 55 2.40 5.40 2.33
C GLY A 55 2.78 4.40 3.42
N LEU A 56 2.12 4.45 4.58
CA LEU A 56 2.36 3.50 5.67
C LEU A 56 1.98 2.07 5.28
N VAL A 57 0.78 1.86 4.73
CA VAL A 57 0.30 0.54 4.32
C VAL A 57 1.19 -0.03 3.20
N PHE A 58 1.58 0.81 2.24
CA PHE A 58 2.48 0.44 1.16
C PHE A 58 3.86 0.06 1.67
N PHE A 59 4.41 0.79 2.63
CA PHE A 59 5.70 0.46 3.24
C PHE A 59 5.68 -0.91 3.94
N VAL A 60 4.64 -1.19 4.74
CA VAL A 60 4.50 -2.51 5.39
C VAL A 60 4.30 -3.62 4.35
N MET A 61 3.55 -3.34 3.27
CA MET A 61 3.38 -4.28 2.15
C MET A 61 4.71 -4.60 1.48
N LEU A 62 5.54 -3.58 1.26
CA LEU A 62 6.89 -3.72 0.69
C LEU A 62 7.77 -4.57 1.60
N VAL A 63 7.82 -4.28 2.91
CA VAL A 63 8.61 -5.07 3.87
C VAL A 63 8.16 -6.53 3.90
N THR A 64 6.85 -6.79 3.93
CA THR A 64 6.33 -8.17 3.91
C THR A 64 6.63 -8.88 2.59
N GLY A 65 6.63 -8.15 1.47
CA GLY A 65 7.04 -8.67 0.16
C GLY A 65 8.53 -9.03 0.11
N ILE A 66 9.41 -8.17 0.63
CA ILE A 66 10.85 -8.43 0.75
C ILE A 66 11.09 -9.68 1.61
N VAL A 67 10.44 -9.76 2.78
CA VAL A 67 10.56 -10.94 3.65
C VAL A 67 10.15 -12.21 2.91
N MET A 68 9.07 -12.17 2.13
CA MET A 68 8.63 -13.31 1.33
C MET A 68 9.57 -13.67 0.18
N TYR A 69 10.30 -12.71 -0.38
CA TYR A 69 11.26 -12.92 -1.46
C TYR A 69 12.60 -13.47 -0.95
N ILE A 70 13.12 -12.93 0.16
CA ILE A 70 14.41 -13.33 0.74
C ILE A 70 14.33 -14.69 1.43
N PHE A 71 13.26 -14.98 2.20
CA PHE A 71 13.15 -16.24 2.95
C PHE A 71 13.33 -17.54 2.14
N PRO A 72 12.76 -17.69 0.92
CA PRO A 72 12.99 -18.89 0.11
C PRO A 72 14.41 -18.95 -0.47
N LEU A 73 15.09 -17.81 -0.70
CA LEU A 73 16.47 -17.76 -1.19
C LEU A 73 17.45 -18.26 -0.12
N THR A 74 17.24 -17.92 1.16
CA THR A 74 18.09 -18.37 2.28
C THR A 74 17.97 -19.88 2.58
N LYS A 75 16.96 -20.57 2.04
CA LYS A 75 16.75 -22.01 2.25
C LYS A 75 17.23 -22.90 1.10
N ARG A 76 17.66 -22.31 -0.03
CA ARG A 76 18.05 -23.03 -1.24
C ARG A 76 19.57 -23.09 -1.45
N GLY A 77 20.35 -22.67 -0.44
CA GLY A 77 21.81 -22.75 -0.39
C GLY A 77 22.27 -23.66 0.73
#